data_AF-A0AAW4RZP1-F1
#
_entry.id   AF-A0AAW4RZP1-F1
#
_cell.length_a   1.000
_cell.length_b   1.000
_cell.length_c   1.000
_cell.angle_alpha   90.00
_cell.angle_beta   90.00
_cell.angle_gamma   90.00
#
_symmetry.space_group_name_H-M   'P 1'
#
loop_
_entity.id
_entity.type
_entity.pdbx_description
1 polymer ?
#
loop_
_entity_poly.entity_id
_entity_poly.type
_entity_poly.pdbx_seq_one_letter_code
_entity_poly.pdbx_strand_id
1 'polypeptide(L)' 'MMTQLFEPPWPGSAPLIVFVGRNRRGNWVAREQGGSFGGLFVDRAQALKYALAENGGHPESIIEVTREIELDI' A
#
# COMPACT_ATOMS: atom_id res chain seq x y z
N MET A 1 35.88 15.89 0.74
CA MET A 1 34.41 15.97 0.91
C MET A 1 33.83 14.66 0.42
N MET A 2 33.26 13.85 1.30
CA MET A 2 32.73 12.53 0.94
C MET A 2 31.32 12.72 0.37
N THR A 3 31.16 12.48 -0.93
CA THR A 3 29.85 12.26 -1.55
C THR A 3 29.33 10.94 -1.01
N GLN A 4 28.41 10.99 -0.05
CA GLN A 4 27.62 9.86 0.36
C GLN A 4 26.72 9.49 -0.81
N LEU A 5 27.21 8.59 -1.65
CA LEU A 5 26.46 7.91 -2.67
C LEU A 5 25.40 7.11 -1.92
N PHE A 6 24.15 7.59 -1.91
CA PHE A 6 23.02 6.77 -1.45
C PHE A 6 22.98 5.54 -2.37
N GLU A 7 23.57 4.44 -1.90
CA GLU A 7 23.43 3.15 -2.54
C GLU A 7 21.91 2.87 -2.61
N PRO A 8 21.30 2.75 -3.81
CA PRO A 8 19.94 2.25 -3.86
C PRO A 8 19.97 0.84 -3.26
N PRO A 9 19.13 0.49 -2.29
CA PRO A 9 19.09 -0.87 -1.79
C PRO A 9 18.86 -1.80 -3.00
N TRP A 10 19.80 -2.70 -3.23
CA TRP A 10 19.84 -3.60 -4.37
C TRP A 10 18.58 -4.47 -4.51
N PRO A 11 18.32 -5.01 -5.71
CA PRO A 11 16.98 -5.40 -6.15
C PRO A 11 16.45 -6.65 -5.44
N GLY A 12 15.48 -6.43 -4.56
CA GLY A 12 14.58 -7.46 -4.05
C GLY A 12 13.14 -6.99 -4.18
N SER A 13 12.73 -6.59 -5.39
CA SER A 13 11.48 -5.89 -5.74
C SER A 13 11.33 -4.52 -5.07
N ALA A 14 11.01 -3.49 -5.87
CA ALA A 14 10.59 -2.20 -5.28
C ALA A 14 9.38 -2.45 -4.38
N PRO A 15 9.26 -1.73 -3.24
CA PRO A 15 8.14 -1.92 -2.35
C PRO A 15 6.84 -1.63 -3.11
N LEU A 16 5.87 -2.53 -2.98
CA LEU A 16 4.61 -2.41 -3.69
C LEU A 16 3.78 -1.30 -3.06
N ILE A 17 3.42 -0.29 -3.84
CA ILE A 17 2.64 0.83 -3.33
C ILE A 17 1.20 0.35 -3.13
N VAL A 18 0.70 0.47 -1.90
CA VAL A 18 -0.67 0.06 -1.56
C VAL A 18 -1.48 1.28 -1.14
N PHE A 19 -2.59 1.51 -1.84
CA PHE A 19 -3.56 2.52 -1.46
C PHE A 19 -4.53 1.95 -0.44
N VAL A 20 -4.73 2.68 0.65
CA VAL A 20 -5.72 2.35 1.67
C VAL A 20 -6.72 3.49 1.79
N GLY A 21 -8.01 3.17 1.75
CA GLY A 21 -9.05 4.19 1.71
C GLY A 21 -10.43 3.58 1.84
N ARG A 22 -11.46 4.37 1.52
CA ARG A 22 -12.85 3.93 1.60
C ARG A 22 -13.49 3.87 0.22
N ASN A 23 -14.36 2.89 0.04
CA ASN A 23 -15.16 2.76 -1.18
C ASN A 23 -16.53 3.44 -1.05
N ARG A 24 -17.34 3.42 -2.13
CA ARG A 24 -18.69 4.02 -2.17
C ARG A 24 -19.61 3.53 -1.06
N ARG A 25 -19.39 2.29 -0.63
CA ARG A 25 -20.19 1.61 0.39
C ARG A 25 -19.68 1.84 1.81
N GLY A 26 -18.61 2.62 1.97
CA GLY A 26 -17.99 2.92 3.27
C GLY A 26 -17.08 1.83 3.82
N ASN A 27 -16.84 0.75 3.05
CA ASN A 27 -15.89 -0.29 3.44
C ASN A 27 -14.47 0.21 3.23
N TRP A 28 -13.56 -0.29 4.05
CA TRP A 28 -12.14 -0.05 3.85
C TRP A 28 -11.62 -0.92 2.72
N VAL A 29 -10.78 -0.35 1.87
CA VAL A 29 -10.12 -1.06 0.77
C VAL A 29 -8.63 -0.89 0.97
N ALA A 30 -7.89 -1.98 0.78
CA ALA A 30 -6.46 -1.94 0.52
C ALA A 30 -6.23 -2.50 -0.88
N ARG A 31 -5.52 -1.78 -1.74
CA ARG A 31 -5.27 -2.22 -3.11
C ARG A 31 -3.89 -1.76 -3.56
N GLU A 32 -3.12 -2.68 -4.13
CA GLU A 32 -1.85 -2.39 -4.77
C GLU A 32 -2.05 -1.45 -5.98
N GLN A 33 -1.11 -0.55 -6.25
CA GLN A 33 -1.22 0.46 -7.30
C GLN A 33 -1.53 -0.14 -8.68
N GLY A 34 -0.89 -1.26 -9.02
CA GLY A 34 -1.10 -2.02 -10.25
C GLY A 34 -2.30 -2.95 -10.24
N GLY A 35 -3.04 -3.06 -9.11
CA GLY A 35 -4.19 -3.95 -8.98
C GLY A 35 -3.83 -5.42 -8.82
N SER A 36 -2.56 -5.77 -8.57
CA SER A 36 -2.12 -7.17 -8.49
C SER A 36 -2.74 -7.92 -7.30
N PHE A 37 -3.02 -7.20 -6.22
CA PHE A 37 -3.71 -7.71 -5.05
C PHE A 37 -4.51 -6.60 -4.35
N GLY A 38 -5.41 -7.03 -3.49
CA GLY A 38 -6.17 -6.14 -2.61
C GLY A 38 -7.26 -6.87 -1.84
N GLY A 39 -7.98 -6.12 -1.01
CA GLY A 39 -9.09 -6.64 -0.24
C GLY A 39 -10.05 -5.56 0.26
N LEU A 40 -11.23 -6.02 0.69
CA LEU A 40 -12.25 -5.25 1.38
C LEU A 40 -12.23 -5.60 2.87
N PHE A 41 -12.26 -4.58 3.71
CA PHE A 41 -12.14 -4.69 5.15
C PHE A 41 -13.25 -3.88 5.83
N VAL A 42 -13.64 -4.36 7.00
CA VAL A 42 -14.65 -3.70 7.83
C VAL A 42 -14.10 -2.45 8.53
N ASP A 43 -12.79 -2.42 8.81
CA ASP A 43 -12.13 -1.32 9.50
C ASP A 43 -10.73 -1.00 8.93
N ARG A 44 -10.25 0.20 9.28
CA ARG A 44 -8.97 0.76 8.82
C ARG A 44 -7.77 -0.06 9.26
N ALA A 45 -7.78 -0.55 10.50
CA ALA A 45 -6.64 -1.23 11.08
C ALA A 45 -6.38 -2.57 10.37
N GLN A 46 -7.45 -3.29 10.02
CA GLN A 46 -7.35 -4.51 9.21
C GLN A 46 -6.80 -4.24 7.81
N ALA A 47 -7.28 -3.19 7.13
CA ALA A 47 -6.78 -2.81 5.81
C ALA A 47 -5.29 -2.45 5.83
N LEU A 48 -4.84 -1.68 6.84
CA LEU A 48 -3.43 -1.32 7.01
C LEU A 48 -2.56 -2.52 7.35
N LYS A 49 -3.04 -3.42 8.21
CA LYS A 49 -2.32 -4.66 8.57
C LYS A 49 -2.12 -5.53 7.34
N TYR A 50 -3.15 -5.67 6.51
CA TYR A 50 -3.07 -6.41 5.26
C TYR A 50 -2.09 -5.74 4.28
N ALA A 51 -2.21 -4.43 4.05
CA ALA A 51 -1.33 -3.67 3.17
C ALA A 51 0.16 -3.84 3.56
N LEU A 52 0.47 -3.77 4.85
CA LEU A 52 1.82 -3.94 5.37
C LEU A 52 2.37 -5.36 5.18
N ALA A 53 1.52 -6.39 5.33
CA ALA A 53 1.93 -7.77 5.13
C ALA A 53 2.25 -8.06 3.66
N GLU A 54 1.40 -7.58 2.74
CA GLU A 54 1.51 -7.87 1.31
C GLU A 54 2.59 -7.02 0.61
N ASN A 55 2.86 -5.81 1.09
CA ASN A 55 3.84 -4.92 0.44
C ASN A 55 5.30 -5.18 0.84
N GLY A 56 5.58 -6.27 1.56
CA GLY A 56 6.91 -6.61 2.05
C GLY A 56 7.29 -5.95 3.38
N GLY A 57 6.34 -5.38 4.12
CA GLY A 57 6.60 -4.76 5.42
C GLY A 57 7.09 -3.31 5.34
N HIS A 58 6.75 -2.61 4.26
CA HIS A 58 7.19 -1.25 3.97
C HIS A 58 6.08 -0.23 4.28
N PRO A 59 5.97 0.28 5.53
CA PRO A 59 4.91 1.23 5.90
C PRO A 59 4.96 2.54 5.09
N GLU A 60 6.14 2.95 4.62
CA GLU A 60 6.37 4.12 3.77
C GLU A 60 5.71 4.00 2.38
N SER A 61 5.39 2.77 1.96
CA SER A 61 4.74 2.48 0.69
C SER A 61 3.22 2.28 0.84
N ILE A 62 2.67 2.58 2.02
CA ILE A 62 1.22 2.59 2.26
C ILE A 62 0.74 4.04 2.18
N ILE A 63 -0.14 4.31 1.22
CA ILE A 63 -0.69 5.65 1.00
C ILE A 63 -2.17 5.63 1.37
N GLU A 64 -2.50 6.28 2.48
CA GLU A 64 -3.88 6.53 2.82
C GLU A 64 -4.46 7.66 1.97
N VAL A 65 -5.56 7.36 1.30
CA VAL A 65 -6.22 8.28 0.39
C VAL A 65 -7.57 8.69 0.95
N THR A 66 -7.86 9.99 0.87
CA THR A 66 -9.15 10.57 1.25
C THR A 66 -10.19 10.45 0.14
N ARG A 67 -9.73 10.29 -1.11
CA ARG A 67 -10.60 9.98 -2.25
C ARG A 67 -11.14 8.56 -2.14
N GLU A 68 -12.29 8.36 -2.75
CA GLU A 68 -12.89 7.04 -2.90
C GLU A 68 -11.96 6.11 -3.70
N ILE A 69 -11.82 4.88 -3.21
CA ILE A 69 -11.14 3.81 -3.92
C ILE A 69 -12.01 2.55 -3.92
N GLU A 70 -12.09 1.91 -5.08
CA GLU A 70 -12.77 0.63 -5.23
C GLU A 70 -11.74 -0.49 -5.35
N LEU A 71 -12.17 -1.69 -4.99
CA LEU A 71 -11.41 -2.91 -5.22
C LEU A 71 -11.62 -3.33 -6.68
N ASP A 72 -10.95 -2.63 -7.58
CA ASP A 72 -10.86 -2.99 -9.00
C ASP A 72 -9.54 -3.77 -9.17
N ILE A 73 -9.65 -5.09 -9.29
CA ILE A 73 -8.58 -6.10 -9.45
C ILE A 73 -8.88 -6.88 -10.73
#